data_AF-A0A832WWL8-F1
#
_entry.id   AF-A0A832WWL8-F1
#
_cell.length_a   1.000
_cell.length_b   1.000
_cell.length_c   1.000
_cell.angle_alpha   90.00
_cell.angle_beta   90.00
_cell.angle_gamma   90.00
#
_symmetry.space_group_name_H-M   'P 1'
#
loop_
_entity.id
_entity.type
_entity.pdbx_description
1 polymer ?
#
loop_
_entity_poly.entity_id
_entity_poly.type
_entity_poly.pdbx_seq_one_letter_code
_entity_poly.pdbx_strand_id
1 'polypeptide(L)'
;MSLGKMRKKPEKALAGDAAEKVEEFKKKGIRILNWYWTLGRYDTVVVFEAANEKEALKFSLGVAEVVATETLVAVPRQEAINLL
;
A
#
# COMPACT_ATOMS: atom_id res chain seq x y z
N MET A 1 -5.69 -3.09 -1.09
CA MET A 1 -4.76 -3.47 0.02
C MET A 1 -3.47 -3.98 -0.59
N SER A 2 -2.31 -3.66 -0.03
CA SER A 2 -1.01 -4.14 -0.51
C SER A 2 -0.17 -4.71 0.63
N LEU A 3 0.38 -5.90 0.41
CA LEU A 3 1.34 -6.56 1.29
C LEU A 3 2.74 -6.22 0.79
N GLY A 4 3.61 -5.73 1.69
CA GLY A 4 4.95 -5.28 1.35
C GLY A 4 6.02 -6.17 1.98
N LYS A 5 6.98 -6.64 1.17
CA LYS A 5 8.25 -7.22 1.63
C LYS A 5 9.39 -6.27 1.31
N MET A 6 10.07 -5.78 2.33
CA MET A 6 11.18 -4.86 2.18
C MET A 6 12.36 -5.59 1.54
N ARG A 7 12.89 -5.05 0.44
CA ARG A 7 14.04 -5.63 -0.27
C ARG A 7 15.36 -5.39 0.46
N LYS A 8 15.38 -4.36 1.32
CA LYS A 8 16.52 -3.95 2.15
C LYS A 8 16.02 -3.68 3.56
N LYS A 9 16.93 -3.78 4.54
CA LYS A 9 16.62 -3.40 5.93
C LYS A 9 16.10 -1.95 5.94
N PRO A 10 14.95 -1.66 6.56
CA PRO A 10 14.46 -0.29 6.68
C PRO A 10 15.46 0.52 7.51
N GLU A 11 16.05 1.55 6.92
CA GLU A 11 16.83 2.54 7.67
C GLU A 11 15.88 3.57 8.28
N LYS A 12 16.25 4.19 9.40
CA LYS A 12 15.42 5.26 10.02
C LYS A 12 15.13 6.41 9.04
N ALA A 13 16.02 6.68 8.09
CA ALA A 13 15.80 7.64 7.01
C ALA A 13 14.77 7.16 5.98
N LEU A 14 14.74 5.85 5.68
CA LEU A 14 13.70 5.22 4.86
C LEU A 14 12.36 5.09 5.60
N ALA A 15 12.39 5.08 6.93
CA ALA A 15 11.25 5.26 7.80
C ALA A 15 11.03 6.75 8.16
N GLY A 16 11.35 7.67 7.23
CA GLY A 16 11.00 9.09 7.35
C GLY A 16 9.54 9.28 7.75
N ASP A 17 9.19 10.47 8.26
CA ASP A 17 7.93 10.71 8.94
C ASP A 17 6.76 10.13 8.15
N ALA A 18 6.08 9.14 8.73
CA ALA A 18 4.98 8.44 8.07
C ALA A 18 3.89 9.44 7.62
N ALA A 19 3.75 10.56 8.34
CA ALA A 19 2.85 11.65 7.97
C ALA A 19 3.27 12.34 6.66
N GLU A 20 4.56 12.62 6.46
CA GLU A 20 5.07 13.25 5.24
C GLU A 20 4.84 12.36 4.02
N LYS A 21 5.13 11.06 4.14
CA LYS A 21 4.91 10.08 3.06
C LYS A 21 3.43 9.94 2.73
N VAL A 22 2.56 9.89 3.74
CA VAL A 22 1.11 9.84 3.52
C VAL A 22 0.63 11.09 2.77
N GLU A 23 1.13 12.28 3.10
CA GLU A 23 0.77 13.51 2.40
C GLU A 23 1.32 13.54 0.97
N GLU A 24 2.53 13.04 0.73
CA GLU A 24 3.08 12.89 -0.63
C GLU A 24 2.22 11.94 -1.49
N PHE A 25 1.79 10.81 -0.92
CA PHE A 25 0.93 9.86 -1.62
C PHE A 25 -0.46 10.44 -1.88
N LYS A 26 -1.00 11.22 -0.95
CA LYS A 26 -2.26 11.93 -1.13
C LYS A 26 -2.20 12.90 -2.31
N LYS A 27 -1.10 13.66 -2.46
CA LYS A 27 -0.86 14.53 -3.63
C LYS A 27 -0.81 13.75 -4.95
N LYS A 28 -0.42 12.48 -4.90
CA LYS A 28 -0.40 11.55 -6.05
C LYS A 28 -1.72 10.80 -6.24
N GLY A 29 -2.80 11.19 -5.53
CA GLY A 29 -4.12 10.56 -5.67
C GLY A 29 -4.27 9.23 -4.94
N ILE A 30 -3.34 8.90 -4.04
CA ILE A 30 -3.37 7.68 -3.22
C ILE A 30 -3.69 8.06 -1.77
N ARG A 31 -4.83 7.61 -1.27
CA ARG A 31 -5.22 7.85 0.12
C ARG A 31 -4.87 6.64 0.96
N ILE A 32 -3.86 6.75 1.82
CA ILE A 32 -3.55 5.71 2.79
C ILE A 32 -4.60 5.73 3.91
N LEU A 33 -5.31 4.61 4.09
CA LEU A 33 -6.28 4.42 5.18
C LEU A 33 -5.58 3.87 6.42
N ASN A 34 -4.72 2.87 6.22
CA ASN A 34 -3.96 2.24 7.29
C ASN A 34 -2.60 1.75 6.80
N TRP A 35 -1.62 1.77 7.70
CA TRP A 35 -0.28 1.22 7.45
C TRP A 35 0.19 0.50 8.71
N TYR A 36 0.43 -0.80 8.60
CA TYR A 36 0.88 -1.66 9.68
C TYR A 36 2.23 -2.30 9.37
N TRP A 37 2.99 -2.59 10.42
CA TRP A 37 4.09 -3.55 10.39
C TRP A 37 3.58 -4.93 10.83
N THR A 38 4.08 -5.98 10.20
CA THR A 38 3.64 -7.35 10.46
C THR A 38 4.79 -8.26 10.86
N LEU A 39 4.50 -9.20 11.76
CA LEU A 39 5.40 -10.29 12.14
C LEU A 39 5.05 -11.52 11.31
N GLY A 40 5.55 -11.61 10.09
CA GLY A 40 5.20 -12.71 9.19
C GLY A 40 5.96 -12.69 7.86
N ARG A 41 5.37 -13.33 6.84
CA ARG A 41 5.95 -13.42 5.50
C ARG A 41 6.24 -12.02 4.94
N TYR A 42 5.29 -11.10 5.08
CA TYR A 42 5.43 -9.70 4.70
C TYR A 42 5.80 -8.85 5.90
N ASP A 43 6.48 -7.73 5.65
CA ASP A 43 6.93 -6.81 6.68
C ASP A 43 5.89 -5.71 6.92
N THR A 44 5.10 -5.36 5.91
CA THR A 44 4.06 -4.33 6.00
C THR A 44 2.73 -4.72 5.35
N VAL A 45 1.66 -4.09 5.84
CA VAL A 45 0.34 -4.06 5.18
C VAL A 45 -0.07 -2.60 5.03
N VAL A 46 -0.42 -2.21 3.80
CA VAL A 46 -0.95 -0.88 3.50
C VAL A 46 -2.35 -1.02 2.92
N VAL A 47 -3.32 -0.40 3.58
CA VAL A 47 -4.68 -0.25 3.06
C VAL A 47 -4.78 1.14 2.49
N PHE A 48 -5.14 1.26 1.22
CA PHE A 48 -5.24 2.54 0.53
C PHE A 48 -6.35 2.53 -0.52
N GLU A 49 -6.83 3.73 -0.84
CA GLU A 49 -7.74 4.01 -1.95
C GLU A 49 -6.94 4.66 -3.09
N ALA A 50 -7.31 4.31 -4.32
CA ALA A 50 -6.81 4.91 -5.55
C ALA A 50 -8.00 5.10 -6.49
N ALA A 51 -7.91 6.03 -7.44
CA ALA A 51 -9.00 6.31 -8.37
C ALA A 51 -9.35 5.12 -9.27
N ASN A 52 -8.39 4.25 -9.58
CA ASN A 52 -8.54 3.01 -10.36
C ASN A 52 -7.29 2.13 -10.21
N GLU A 53 -7.31 0.94 -10.81
CA GLU A 53 -6.21 -0.03 -10.75
C GLU A 53 -4.93 0.46 -11.42
N LYS A 54 -5.01 1.32 -12.44
CA LYS A 54 -3.83 1.87 -13.11
C LYS A 54 -3.06 2.81 -12.18
N GLU A 55 -3.76 3.66 -11.42
CA GLU A 55 -3.13 4.52 -10.41
C GLU A 55 -2.56 3.70 -9.24
N ALA A 56 -3.27 2.65 -8.81
CA ALA A 56 -2.74 1.73 -7.80
C ALA A 56 -1.48 0.98 -8.27
N LEU A 57 -1.43 0.58 -9.55
CA LEU A 57 -0.28 -0.06 -10.15
C LEU A 57 0.89 0.92 -10.28
N LYS A 58 0.64 2.15 -10.76
CA LYS A 58 1.65 3.21 -10.86
C LYS A 58 2.28 3.50 -9.50
N PHE A 59 1.47 3.57 -8.45
CA PHE A 59 1.95 3.66 -7.06
C PHE A 59 2.84 2.49 -6.68
N SER A 60 2.40 1.25 -6.94
CA SER A 60 3.16 0.03 -6.63
C SER A 60 4.51 -0.03 -7.37
N LEU A 61 4.55 0.41 -8.63
CA LEU A 61 5.77 0.51 -9.42
C LEU A 61 6.73 1.56 -8.87
N GLY A 62 6.21 2.69 -8.38
CA GLY A 62 7.02 3.77 -7.79
C GLY A 62 7.78 3.38 -6.53
N VAL A 63 7.37 2.30 -5.85
CA VAL A 63 8.04 1.78 -4.65
C VAL A 63 8.79 0.46 -4.89
N ALA A 64 8.78 -0.06 -6.12
CA ALA A 64 9.24 -1.42 -6.43
C ALA A 64 10.73 -1.67 -6.15
N GLU A 65 11.56 -0.63 -6.17
CA GLU A 65 13.00 -0.71 -5.84
C GLU A 65 13.24 -1.00 -4.36
N VAL A 66 12.35 -0.54 -3.48
CA VAL A 66 12.51 -0.65 -2.02
C VAL A 66 11.65 -1.74 -1.41
N VAL A 67 10.48 -2.01 -2.00
CA VAL A 67 9.52 -2.98 -1.48
C VAL A 67 8.96 -3.84 -2.63
N ALA A 68 8.98 -5.16 -2.46
CA ALA A 68 8.21 -6.07 -3.29
C ALA A 68 6.77 -6.06 -2.80
N THR A 69 5.80 -5.83 -3.69
CA THR A 69 4.39 -5.69 -3.33
C THR A 69 3.55 -6.83 -3.88
N GLU A 70 2.56 -7.25 -3.09
CA GLU A 70 1.43 -8.05 -3.54
C GLU A 70 0.15 -7.28 -3.24
N THR A 71 -0.49 -6.77 -4.29
CA THR A 71 -1.62 -5.85 -4.20
C THR A 71 -2.91 -6.56 -4.61
N LEU A 72 -3.93 -6.44 -3.77
CA LEU A 72 -5.27 -7.01 -3.94
C LEU A 72 -6.30 -5.89 -4.09
N VAL A 73 -7.17 -6.01 -5.09
CA VAL A 73 -8.38 -5.19 -5.21
C VAL A 73 -9.40 -5.67 -4.18
N ALA A 74 -9.81 -4.78 -3.30
CA ALA A 74 -10.82 -5.08 -2.31
C ALA A 74 -12.20 -4.80 -2.90
N VAL A 75 -13.03 -5.84 -2.99
CA VAL A 75 -14.45 -5.69 -3.34
C VAL A 75 -15.26 -5.49 -2.05
N PRO A 76 -16.12 -4.47 -1.97
CA PRO A 76 -16.98 -4.27 -0.80
C PRO A 76 -17.81 -5.52 -0.50
N ARG A 77 -17.89 -5.90 0.77
CA ARG A 77 -18.62 -7.10 1.23
C ARG A 77 -20.05 -7.15 0.68
N GLN A 78 -20.76 -6.02 0.67
CA GLN A 78 -22.15 -5.97 0.21
C GLN A 78 -22.28 -6.27 -1.30
N GLU A 79 -21.34 -5.79 -2.12
CA GLU A 79 -21.31 -6.10 -3.55
C GLU A 79 -21.06 -7.58 -3.78
N ALA A 80 -20.11 -8.17 -3.05
CA ALA A 80 -19.84 -9.60 -3.15
C ALA A 80 -21.04 -10.47 -2.74
N ILE A 81 -21.82 -10.06 -1.72
CA ILE A 81 -23.02 -10.77 -1.28
C ILE A 81 -24.12 -10.75 -2.35
N ASN A 82 -24.25 -9.64 -3.09
CA ASN A 82 -25.27 -9.52 -4.13
C ASN A 82 -24.99 -10.43 -5.36
N LEU A 83 -23.83 -11.07 -5.43
CA LEU A 83 -23.43 -11.99 -6.50
C LEU A 83 -23.65 -13.48 -6.17
N LEU A 84 -24.09 -13.79 -4.94
CA LEU A 84 -24.42 -15.16 -4.48
C LEU A 84 -25.88 -15.49 -4.78
#